data_AF-A0A699UCW6-F1
#
_entry.id   AF-A0A699UCW6-F1
#
_cell.length_a   1.000
_cell.length_b   1.000
_cell.length_c   1.000
_cell.angle_alpha   90.00
_cell.angle_beta   90.00
_cell.angle_gamma   90.00
#
_symmetry.space_group_name_H-M   'P 1'
#
loop_
_entity.id
_entity.type
_entity.pdbx_description
1 polymer ?
#
loop_
_entity_poly.entity_id
_entity_poly.type
_entity_poly.pdbx_seq_one_letter_code
_entity_poly.pdbx_strand_id
1 'polypeptide(L)'
;KLVAIKLRQHASLWWDHVNKRRRIEGKSKVETWEKMKKLMKAKFLPENHRQKAFLDYHNLSHQNMPVEEVINEFDKLRMRCDVVEEEEQVVARFLRVLKPEIARIVSLQPYWTYADVCKLALKVEKHIKAKNKGSISRFTPPTNRSPYIT
;
A
#
# COMPACT_ATOMS: atom_id res chain seq x y z
N LYS A 1 -13.78 -17.28 -23.05
CA LYS A 1 -13.98 -16.32 -24.18
C LYS A 1 -14.66 -15.00 -23.78
N LEU A 2 -15.06 -14.77 -22.51
CA LEU A 2 -15.79 -13.56 -22.10
C LEU A 2 -14.92 -12.33 -21.79
N VAL A 3 -13.62 -12.51 -21.51
CA VAL A 3 -12.76 -11.41 -21.04
C VAL A 3 -12.41 -10.42 -22.17
N ALA A 4 -12.22 -10.90 -23.40
CA ALA A 4 -11.94 -10.04 -24.55
C ALA A 4 -13.04 -9.00 -24.82
N ILE A 5 -14.30 -9.35 -24.53
CA ILE A 5 -15.47 -8.48 -24.71
C ILE A 5 -15.44 -7.30 -23.72
N LYS A 6 -14.70 -7.42 -22.61
CA LYS A 6 -14.56 -6.34 -21.62
C LYS A 6 -13.45 -5.33 -21.99
N LEU A 7 -12.63 -5.61 -23.00
CA LEU A 7 -11.63 -4.66 -23.49
C LEU A 7 -12.32 -3.46 -24.14
N ARG A 8 -11.79 -2.26 -23.90
CA ARG A 8 -12.35 -1.01 -24.43
C ARG A 8 -11.32 -0.26 -25.26
N GLN A 9 -11.80 0.52 -26.23
CA GLN A 9 -11.02 1.49 -27.00
C GLN A 9 -9.73 0.89 -27.59
N HIS A 10 -8.57 1.45 -27.23
CA HIS A 10 -7.28 1.02 -27.76
C HIS A 10 -6.97 -0.45 -27.45
N ALA A 11 -7.41 -0.96 -26.30
CA ALA A 11 -7.14 -2.35 -25.91
C ALA A 11 -7.92 -3.37 -26.75
N SER A 12 -9.16 -3.05 -27.15
CA SER A 12 -9.95 -3.93 -28.03
C SER A 12 -9.36 -3.97 -29.44
N LEU A 13 -9.02 -2.81 -30.01
CA LEU A 13 -8.39 -2.72 -31.34
C LEU A 13 -7.06 -3.47 -31.40
N TRP A 14 -6.22 -3.30 -30.38
CA TRP A 14 -4.96 -4.04 -30.28
C TRP A 14 -5.19 -5.55 -30.20
N TRP A 15 -6.17 -6.01 -29.42
CA TRP A 15 -6.48 -7.42 -29.27
C TRP A 15 -6.93 -8.07 -30.58
N ASP A 16 -7.78 -7.37 -31.34
CA ASP A 16 -8.23 -7.81 -32.67
C ASP A 16 -7.06 -7.92 -33.65
N HIS A 17 -6.16 -6.92 -33.65
CA HIS A 17 -4.93 -6.96 -34.43
C HIS A 17 -4.09 -8.20 -34.06
N VAL A 18 -3.85 -8.45 -32.77
CA VAL A 18 -3.05 -9.60 -32.32
C VAL A 18 -3.64 -10.91 -32.81
N ASN A 19 -4.96 -11.09 -32.70
CA ASN A 19 -5.63 -12.30 -33.17
C ASN A 19 -5.53 -12.45 -34.70
N LYS A 20 -5.73 -11.37 -35.46
CA LYS A 20 -5.60 -11.37 -36.93
C LYS A 20 -4.19 -11.75 -37.36
N ARG A 21 -3.16 -11.13 -36.75
CA ARG A 21 -1.76 -11.41 -37.07
C ARG A 21 -1.38 -12.86 -36.77
N ARG A 22 -1.80 -13.40 -35.61
CA ARG A 22 -1.55 -14.81 -35.28
C ARG A 22 -2.16 -15.77 -36.31
N ARG A 23 -3.36 -15.46 -36.81
CA ARG A 23 -4.01 -16.27 -37.87
C ARG A 23 -3.21 -16.24 -39.17
N ILE A 24 -2.70 -15.08 -39.58
CA ILE A 24 -1.87 -14.93 -40.79
C ILE A 24 -0.55 -15.71 -40.64
N GLU A 25 0.06 -15.66 -39.45
CA GLU A 25 1.30 -16.37 -39.13
C GLU A 25 1.10 -17.88 -38.86
N GLY A 26 -0.10 -18.43 -39.05
CA GLY A 26 -0.40 -19.85 -38.76
C GLY A 26 -0.30 -20.23 -37.28
N LYS A 27 -0.23 -19.26 -36.37
CA LYS A 27 -0.10 -19.51 -34.92
C LYS A 27 -1.43 -19.89 -34.31
N SER A 28 -1.38 -20.73 -33.27
CA SER A 28 -2.57 -21.09 -32.51
C SER A 28 -3.24 -19.89 -31.84
N LYS A 29 -4.58 -19.96 -31.76
CA LYS A 29 -5.42 -18.95 -31.11
C LYS A 29 -5.02 -18.80 -29.63
N VAL A 30 -5.39 -17.66 -29.04
CA VAL A 30 -5.21 -17.45 -27.61
C VAL A 30 -6.46 -17.98 -26.90
N GLU A 31 -6.35 -19.19 -26.35
CA GLU A 31 -7.48 -19.90 -25.74
C GLU A 31 -7.49 -19.80 -24.21
N THR A 32 -6.31 -19.68 -23.60
CA THR A 32 -6.16 -19.60 -22.15
C THR A 32 -6.11 -18.16 -21.64
N TRP A 33 -6.65 -17.96 -20.44
CA TRP A 33 -6.60 -16.67 -19.76
C TRP A 33 -5.17 -16.25 -19.43
N GLU A 34 -4.31 -17.21 -19.09
CA GLU A 34 -2.90 -17.04 -18.78
C GLU A 34 -2.14 -16.45 -19.96
N LYS A 35 -2.39 -16.97 -21.17
CA LYS A 35 -1.77 -16.48 -22.40
C LYS A 35 -2.29 -15.09 -22.77
N MET A 36 -3.58 -14.82 -22.54
CA MET A 36 -4.16 -13.48 -22.71
C MET A 36 -3.53 -12.47 -21.74
N LYS A 37 -3.47 -12.78 -20.44
CA LYS A 37 -2.79 -11.97 -19.41
C LYS A 37 -1.35 -11.66 -19.81
N LYS A 38 -0.58 -12.67 -20.25
CA LYS A 38 0.81 -12.50 -20.66
C LYS A 38 0.96 -11.49 -21.80
N LEU A 39 0.13 -11.59 -22.84
CA LEU A 39 0.15 -10.66 -23.96
C LEU A 39 -0.26 -9.24 -23.55
N MET A 40 -1.28 -9.11 -22.70
CA MET A 40 -1.72 -7.81 -22.20
C MET A 40 -0.65 -7.14 -21.34
N LYS A 41 -0.03 -7.88 -20.40
CA LYS A 41 1.10 -7.37 -19.60
C LYS A 41 2.23 -6.88 -20.50
N ALA A 42 2.60 -7.64 -21.53
CA ALA A 42 3.66 -7.25 -22.46
C ALA A 42 3.34 -6.02 -23.32
N LYS A 43 2.07 -5.75 -23.63
CA LYS A 43 1.68 -4.58 -24.44
C LYS A 43 1.51 -3.31 -23.61
N PHE A 44 0.89 -3.44 -22.44
CA PHE A 44 0.36 -2.29 -21.70
C PHE A 44 1.18 -1.93 -20.46
N LEU A 45 2.09 -2.79 -20.02
CA LEU A 45 2.97 -2.50 -18.89
C LEU A 45 4.39 -2.20 -19.39
N PRO A 46 5.08 -1.22 -18.79
CA PRO A 46 6.51 -1.01 -19.01
C PRO A 46 7.31 -2.29 -18.71
N GLU A 47 8.45 -2.47 -19.37
CA GLU A 47 9.32 -3.63 -19.15
C GLU A 47 9.76 -3.75 -17.67
N ASN A 48 10.03 -2.61 -17.04
CA ASN A 48 10.42 -2.52 -15.64
C ASN A 48 9.25 -2.46 -14.65
N HIS A 49 7.98 -2.66 -15.06
CA HIS A 49 6.81 -2.48 -14.18
C HIS A 49 6.89 -3.32 -12.91
N ARG A 50 7.40 -4.56 -13.03
CA ARG A 50 7.55 -5.49 -11.91
C ARG A 50 8.66 -5.01 -10.98
N GLN A 51 9.82 -4.62 -11.51
CA GLN A 51 10.90 -4.04 -10.71
C GLN A 51 10.43 -2.76 -9.98
N LYS A 52 9.71 -1.89 -10.67
CA LYS A 52 9.11 -0.69 -10.07
C LYS A 52 8.14 -1.05 -8.94
N ALA A 53 7.29 -2.06 -9.11
CA ALA A 53 6.39 -2.51 -8.05
C ALA A 53 7.16 -2.96 -6.80
N PHE A 54 8.25 -3.72 -6.96
CA PHE A 54 9.11 -4.10 -5.84
C PHE A 54 9.80 -2.90 -5.20
N LEU A 55 10.34 -1.97 -5.99
CA LEU A 55 10.97 -0.77 -5.45
C LEU A 55 9.95 0.07 -4.66
N ASP A 56 8.75 0.28 -5.20
CA ASP A 56 7.66 0.98 -4.51
C ASP A 56 7.33 0.25 -3.18
N TYR A 57 7.25 -1.08 -3.19
CA TYR A 57 6.97 -1.89 -1.99
C TYR A 57 8.08 -1.85 -0.94
N HIS A 58 9.34 -1.95 -1.36
CA HIS A 58 10.50 -1.93 -0.47
C HIS A 58 10.82 -0.54 0.08
N ASN A 59 10.44 0.52 -0.64
CA ASN A 59 10.70 1.90 -0.26
C ASN A 59 9.49 2.55 0.43
N LEU A 60 8.38 1.82 0.63
CA LEU A 60 7.25 2.33 1.39
C LEU A 60 7.72 2.74 2.80
N SER A 61 7.27 3.92 3.23
CA SER A 61 7.53 4.47 4.54
C SER A 61 6.28 5.18 5.03
N HIS A 62 6.01 5.09 6.34
CA HIS A 62 4.87 5.72 6.99
C HIS A 62 4.85 7.25 6.79
N GLN A 63 6.00 7.92 6.64
CA GLN A 63 6.08 9.36 6.36
C GLN A 63 5.14 10.20 7.25
N ASN A 64 4.19 10.97 6.69
CA ASN A 64 3.25 11.81 7.43
C ASN A 64 1.77 11.38 7.30
N MET A 65 1.51 10.18 6.78
CA MET A 65 0.15 9.63 6.65
C MET A 65 -0.30 8.93 7.93
N PRO A 66 -1.61 8.83 8.19
CA PRO A 66 -2.13 8.04 9.29
C PRO A 66 -1.86 6.54 9.08
N VAL A 67 -1.74 5.78 10.18
CA VAL A 67 -1.50 4.32 10.15
C VAL A 67 -2.47 3.59 9.20
N GLU A 68 -3.74 3.98 9.17
CA GLU A 68 -4.76 3.38 8.30
C GLU A 68 -4.41 3.50 6.80
N GLU A 69 -3.91 4.66 6.38
CA GLU A 69 -3.44 4.86 5.00
C GLU A 69 -2.19 4.05 4.69
N VAL A 70 -1.28 3.92 5.66
CA VAL A 70 -0.08 3.08 5.52
C VAL A 70 -0.45 1.62 5.31
N ILE A 71 -1.43 1.11 6.07
CA ILE A 71 -1.96 -0.26 5.92
C ILE A 71 -2.50 -0.45 4.51
N ASN A 72 -3.37 0.47 4.07
CA ASN A 72 -3.99 0.39 2.74
C ASN A 72 -2.96 0.40 1.61
N GLU A 73 -1.95 1.28 1.66
CA GLU A 73 -0.89 1.32 0.65
C GLU A 73 0.02 0.10 0.72
N PHE A 74 0.32 -0.43 1.91
CA PHE A 74 1.10 -1.64 2.06
C PHE A 74 0.41 -2.86 1.43
N ASP A 75 -0.88 -3.06 1.70
CA ASP A 75 -1.67 -4.16 1.12
C ASP A 75 -1.80 -4.02 -0.40
N LYS A 76 -2.04 -2.81 -0.89
CA LYS A 76 -2.07 -2.50 -2.33
C LYS A 76 -0.75 -2.85 -3.03
N LEU A 77 0.39 -2.53 -2.40
CA LEU A 77 1.70 -2.84 -2.95
C LEU A 77 2.01 -4.34 -2.91
N ARG A 78 1.59 -5.06 -1.86
CA ARG A 78 1.66 -6.54 -1.81
C ARG A 78 0.88 -7.16 -2.96
N MET A 79 -0.38 -6.78 -3.12
CA MET A 79 -1.25 -7.27 -4.21
C MET A 79 -0.65 -6.98 -5.59
N ARG A 80 0.00 -5.83 -5.76
CA ARG A 80 0.63 -5.44 -7.03
C ARG A 80 1.93 -6.22 -7.32
N CYS A 81 2.68 -6.62 -6.30
CA CYS A 81 3.91 -7.41 -6.47
C CYS A 81 3.62 -8.87 -6.86
N ASP A 82 2.43 -9.40 -6.52
CA ASP A 82 2.02 -10.78 -6.81
C ASP A 82 3.04 -11.80 -6.24
N VAL A 83 3.51 -11.54 -5.02
CA VAL A 83 4.46 -12.39 -4.28
C VAL A 83 3.78 -12.95 -3.05
N VAL A 84 3.97 -14.26 -2.85
CA VAL A 84 3.59 -14.95 -1.62
C VAL A 84 4.77 -14.82 -0.66
N GLU A 85 4.54 -14.15 0.46
CA GLU A 85 5.50 -13.99 1.55
C GLU A 85 4.94 -14.69 2.79
N GLU A 86 5.83 -15.32 3.57
CA GLU A 86 5.47 -15.90 4.87
C GLU A 86 5.07 -14.79 5.85
N GLU A 87 4.26 -15.13 6.85
CA GLU A 87 3.69 -14.17 7.78
C GLU A 87 4.77 -13.34 8.51
N GLU A 88 5.87 -13.97 8.90
CA GLU A 88 7.00 -13.34 9.58
C GLU A 88 7.70 -12.30 8.70
N GLN A 89 7.78 -12.55 7.38
CA GLN A 89 8.38 -11.63 6.43
C GLN A 89 7.52 -10.38 6.27
N VAL A 90 6.19 -10.57 6.18
CA VAL A 90 5.20 -9.49 6.08
C VAL A 90 5.24 -8.62 7.33
N VAL A 91 5.27 -9.25 8.52
CA VAL A 91 5.37 -8.59 9.82
C VAL A 91 6.66 -7.76 9.91
N ALA A 92 7.81 -8.38 9.66
CA ALA A 92 9.11 -7.69 9.73
C ALA A 92 9.16 -6.47 8.81
N ARG A 93 8.61 -6.61 7.60
CA ARG A 93 8.56 -5.52 6.63
C ARG A 93 7.62 -4.41 7.07
N PHE A 94 6.41 -4.74 7.55
CA PHE A 94 5.46 -3.72 7.99
C PHE A 94 5.96 -2.95 9.21
N LEU A 95 6.60 -3.63 10.18
CA LEU A 95 7.27 -2.96 11.30
C LEU A 95 8.33 -1.96 10.84
N ARG A 96 9.09 -2.27 9.78
CA ARG A 96 10.08 -1.35 9.18
C ARG A 96 9.42 -0.16 8.49
N VAL A 97 8.22 -0.33 7.93
CA VAL A 97 7.46 0.76 7.28
C VAL A 97 6.98 1.76 8.32
N LEU A 98 6.53 1.29 9.49
CA LEU A 98 5.97 2.13 10.56
C LEU A 98 6.97 3.18 11.06
N LYS A 99 6.45 4.33 11.51
CA LYS A 99 7.27 5.32 12.22
C LYS A 99 8.00 4.67 13.40
N PRO A 100 9.28 5.00 13.64
CA PRO A 100 10.07 4.41 14.72
C PRO A 100 9.39 4.49 16.09
N GLU A 101 8.71 5.61 16.39
CA GLU A 101 7.99 5.80 17.65
C GLU A 101 6.83 4.82 17.86
N ILE A 102 6.12 4.46 16.78
CA ILE A 102 5.01 3.51 16.80
C ILE A 102 5.57 2.10 16.81
N ALA A 103 6.48 1.79 15.88
CA ALA A 103 7.11 0.47 15.75
C ALA A 103 7.72 0.01 17.07
N ARG A 104 8.46 0.89 17.76
CA ARG A 104 9.06 0.59 19.07
C ARG A 104 8.04 0.16 20.10
N ILE A 105 6.87 0.80 20.17
CA ILE A 105 5.83 0.45 21.15
C ILE A 105 5.13 -0.86 20.75
N VAL A 106 4.84 -1.03 19.45
CA VAL A 106 4.25 -2.28 18.94
C VAL A 106 5.16 -3.47 19.22
N SER A 107 6.48 -3.32 19.05
CA SER A 107 7.48 -4.36 19.33
C SER A 107 7.55 -4.82 20.80
N LEU A 108 6.97 -4.07 21.74
CA LEU A 108 6.89 -4.44 23.15
C LEU A 108 5.65 -5.27 23.49
N GLN A 109 4.77 -5.50 22.52
CA GLN A 109 3.53 -6.26 22.72
C GLN A 109 3.63 -7.62 22.01
N PRO A 110 2.91 -8.64 22.49
CA PRO A 110 2.84 -9.89 21.76
C PRO A 110 2.07 -9.72 20.45
N TYR A 111 2.63 -10.22 19.34
CA TYR A 111 1.99 -10.33 18.03
C TYR A 111 2.53 -11.56 17.30
N TRP A 112 1.72 -12.15 16.43
CA TRP A 112 2.11 -13.28 15.57
C TRP A 112 1.77 -13.03 14.11
N THR A 113 0.75 -12.22 13.84
CA THR A 113 0.28 -11.96 12.48
C THR A 113 0.41 -10.49 12.09
N TYR A 114 0.43 -10.23 10.79
CA TYR A 114 0.33 -8.90 10.20
C TYR A 114 -0.91 -8.15 10.72
N ALA A 115 -2.03 -8.85 10.85
CA ALA A 115 -3.27 -8.29 11.38
C ALA A 115 -3.13 -7.81 12.83
N ASP A 116 -2.36 -8.51 13.66
CA ASP A 116 -2.09 -8.08 15.04
C ASP A 116 -1.27 -6.80 15.06
N VAL A 117 -0.21 -6.73 14.25
CA VAL A 117 0.66 -5.56 14.13
C VAL A 117 -0.14 -4.34 13.65
N CYS A 118 -1.04 -4.50 12.67
CA CYS A 118 -1.94 -3.44 12.21
C CYS A 118 -2.83 -2.89 13.34
N LYS A 119 -3.49 -3.79 14.09
CA LYS A 119 -4.36 -3.40 15.22
C LYS A 119 -3.57 -2.67 16.31
N LEU A 120 -2.39 -3.18 16.66
CA LEU A 120 -1.50 -2.57 17.65
C LEU A 120 -1.03 -1.19 17.19
N ALA A 121 -0.60 -1.05 15.93
CA ALA A 121 -0.16 0.23 15.37
C ALA A 121 -1.27 1.30 15.41
N LEU A 122 -2.50 0.94 15.04
CA LEU A 122 -3.67 1.84 15.11
C LEU A 122 -3.94 2.29 16.55
N LYS A 123 -3.89 1.35 17.51
CA LYS A 123 -4.08 1.65 18.93
C LYS A 123 -3.00 2.60 19.46
N VAL A 124 -1.72 2.33 19.13
CA VAL A 124 -0.59 3.17 19.54
C VAL A 124 -0.71 4.58 18.97
N GLU A 125 -1.03 4.72 17.68
CA GLU A 125 -1.20 6.04 17.05
C GLU A 125 -2.31 6.86 17.73
N LYS A 126 -3.44 6.22 18.06
CA LYS A 126 -4.53 6.86 18.81
C LYS A 126 -4.07 7.36 20.18
N HIS A 127 -3.28 6.56 20.91
CA HIS A 127 -2.73 6.96 22.21
C HIS A 127 -1.74 8.13 22.10
N ILE A 128 -0.85 8.14 21.11
CA ILE A 128 0.09 9.25 20.87
C ILE A 128 -0.68 10.54 20.55
N LYS A 129 -1.67 10.47 19.65
CA LYS A 129 -2.54 11.60 19.29
C LYS A 129 -3.29 12.16 20.51
N ALA A 130 -3.80 11.30 21.40
CA ALA A 130 -4.48 11.72 22.63
C ALA A 130 -3.54 12.43 23.62
N LYS A 131 -2.32 11.90 23.82
CA LYS A 131 -1.31 12.50 24.71
C LYS A 131 -0.91 13.91 24.24
N ASN A 132 -0.70 14.09 22.93
CA ASN A 132 -0.31 15.37 22.35
C ASN A 132 -1.41 16.45 22.47
N LYS A 133 -2.69 16.05 22.45
CA LYS A 133 -3.81 16.97 22.72
C LYS A 133 -3.87 17.39 24.19
N GLY A 134 -3.59 16.47 25.11
CA GLY A 134 -3.58 16.75 26.56
C GLY A 134 -2.39 17.59 27.05
N SER A 135 -1.30 17.68 26.29
CA SER A 135 -0.15 18.55 26.61
C SER A 135 -0.37 20.01 26.21
N ILE A 136 -1.15 20.30 25.17
CA ILE A 136 -1.44 21.68 24.72
C ILE A 136 -2.38 22.41 25.69
N SER A 137 -3.24 21.68 26.42
CA SER A 137 -4.24 22.25 27.32
C SER A 137 -3.69 22.72 28.68
N ARG A 138 -2.42 22.50 29.00
CA ARG A 138 -1.85 22.84 30.31
C ARG A 138 -0.83 23.95 30.17
N PHE A 139 -1.31 25.18 30.40
CA PHE A 139 -0.66 26.32 31.08
C PHE A 139 -0.85 27.64 30.33
N THR A 140 -1.92 28.37 30.67
CA THR A 140 -1.95 29.84 30.59
C THR A 140 -1.85 30.37 32.01
N PRO A 141 -0.72 30.99 32.41
CA PRO A 141 -0.64 31.65 33.71
C PRO A 141 -1.57 32.87 33.70
N PRO A 142 -2.39 33.10 34.73
CA PRO A 142 -3.20 34.32 34.80
C PRO A 142 -2.27 35.52 34.98
N THR A 143 -2.32 36.48 34.04
CA THR A 143 -1.66 37.77 34.18
C THR A 143 -2.38 38.57 35.25
N ASN A 144 -1.81 38.63 36.45
CA ASN A 144 -2.33 39.46 37.54
C ASN A 144 -2.05 40.94 37.24
N ARG A 145 -2.99 41.64 36.58
CA ARG A 145 -2.97 43.10 36.52
C ARG A 145 -3.59 43.63 37.80
N SER A 146 -2.74 44.08 38.72
CA SER A 146 -3.15 44.88 39.87
C SER A 146 -3.54 46.29 39.40
N PRO A 147 -4.76 46.80 39.69
CA PRO A 147 -5.06 48.21 39.52
C PRO A 147 -4.59 48.96 40.77
N TYR A 148 -3.51 49.74 40.65
CA TYR A 148 -3.20 50.74 41.66
C TYR A 148 -4.23 51.87 41.54
N ILE A 149 -5.06 52.02 42.57
CA ILE A 149 -5.84 53.22 42.86
C ILE A 149 -5.09 53.95 43.98
N THR A 150 -4.44 55.07 43.70
CA THR A 150 -4.66 56.38 44.33
C THR A 150 -3.82 57.44 43.62
#